data_AF-A0A258FTS0-F1
#
_entry.id   AF-A0A258FTS0-F1
#
_cell.length_a   1.000
_cell.length_b   1.000
_cell.length_c   1.000
_cell.angle_alpha   90.00
_cell.angle_beta   90.00
_cell.angle_gamma   90.00
#
_symmetry.space_group_name_H-M   'P 1'
#
loop_
_entity.id
_entity.type
_entity.pdbx_description
1 polymer ?
#
loop_
_entity_poly.entity_id
_entity_poly.type
_entity_poly.pdbx_seq_one_letter_code
_entity_poly.pdbx_strand_id
1 'polypeptide(L)'
;MTSRILMLLASAAVLGLPVSVHASDLPTACTAPLGERPALSGIDVEALPAQPGDLPVLKVTAQATGAWMKVHYDAGSEAAAWSRAVCLGAQIEELTRDLGDVRRDAEWFSVVFTQDPAYVPLRGPGVKARWSIQVGADGNLPELSQHLVRAVMPHEQVHDYQRRAEARLPRWFAEGHATWVGLRVTGAIDAGVAHSEREKLATARAEATAPLNLAAWGSVRPRREAIMRQVSAEDRAKMQADPSFHPGGTFRFTSADFEGDESNMPARYGAALAVFDGLEARHGAEAVRAWVTEVTAQTGLVSPESMAASVREHFGEAMEDLLRDP
;
A
#
# COMPACT_ATOMS: atom_id res chain seq x y z
N MET A 1 58.67 -42.87 28.77
CA MET A 1 57.54 -42.83 27.82
C MET A 1 56.36 -42.18 28.51
N THR A 2 56.21 -40.88 28.31
CA THR A 2 55.20 -40.02 28.96
C THR A 2 54.10 -39.73 27.94
N SER A 3 52.92 -40.34 28.13
CA SER A 3 51.76 -40.12 27.27
C SER A 3 50.91 -38.98 27.83
N ARG A 4 50.83 -37.87 27.09
CA ARG A 4 49.96 -36.72 27.41
C ARG A 4 48.59 -36.98 26.78
N ILE A 5 47.57 -37.10 27.61
CA ILE A 5 46.16 -37.13 27.18
C ILE A 5 45.74 -35.68 26.90
N LEU A 6 45.36 -35.42 25.65
CA LEU A 6 44.80 -34.16 25.18
C LEU A 6 43.28 -34.21 25.44
N MET A 7 42.77 -33.41 26.38
CA MET A 7 41.33 -33.18 26.53
C MET A 7 40.91 -32.10 25.52
N LEU A 8 40.11 -32.48 24.52
CA LEU A 8 39.34 -31.55 23.71
C LEU A 8 38.04 -31.21 24.46
N LEU A 9 37.91 -29.94 24.86
CA LEU A 9 36.63 -29.35 25.26
C LEU A 9 35.86 -28.98 23.99
N ALA A 10 34.78 -29.70 23.71
CA ALA A 10 33.81 -29.32 22.68
C ALA A 10 32.87 -28.26 23.27
N SER A 11 32.99 -27.01 22.81
CA SER A 11 32.01 -25.96 23.04
C SER A 11 30.74 -26.29 22.23
N ALA A 12 29.65 -26.62 22.91
CA ALA A 12 28.34 -26.73 22.28
C ALA A 12 27.82 -25.33 21.95
N ALA A 13 27.86 -24.96 20.67
CA ALA A 13 27.08 -23.85 20.15
C ALA A 13 25.60 -24.20 20.26
N VAL A 14 24.83 -23.42 21.02
CA VAL A 14 23.38 -23.51 21.05
C VAL A 14 22.87 -22.96 19.71
N LEU A 15 22.73 -23.85 18.72
CA LEU A 15 21.97 -23.59 17.52
C LEU A 15 20.49 -23.55 17.94
N GLY A 16 19.92 -22.36 18.05
CA GLY A 16 18.49 -22.19 18.22
C GLY A 16 17.75 -22.85 17.06
N LEU A 17 16.96 -23.87 17.37
CA LEU A 17 16.09 -24.51 16.38
C LEU A 17 14.94 -23.55 16.02
N PRO A 18 14.53 -23.49 14.75
CA PRO A 18 13.37 -22.69 14.35
C PRO A 18 12.12 -23.25 15.01
N VAL A 19 11.42 -22.41 15.78
CA VAL A 19 10.09 -22.74 16.29
C VAL A 19 9.15 -22.84 15.09
N SER A 20 8.53 -24.01 14.90
CA SER A 20 7.54 -24.21 13.84
C SER A 20 6.20 -23.67 14.29
N VAL A 21 5.58 -22.88 13.42
CA VAL A 21 4.52 -21.93 13.72
C VAL A 21 3.47 -22.07 12.60
N HIS A 22 2.22 -22.32 12.95
CA HIS A 22 1.09 -22.63 12.05
C HIS A 22 0.39 -21.33 11.57
N ALA A 23 -0.51 -21.43 10.58
CA ALA A 23 -1.20 -20.27 9.97
C ALA A 23 -1.97 -19.34 10.95
N SER A 24 -2.17 -19.73 12.22
CA SER A 24 -2.69 -18.89 13.30
C SER A 24 -1.72 -17.79 13.77
N ASP A 25 -0.51 -17.75 13.23
CA ASP A 25 0.61 -17.06 13.88
C ASP A 25 1.17 -15.88 13.06
N LEU A 26 0.43 -15.41 12.06
CA LEU A 26 0.74 -14.18 11.31
C LEU A 26 0.93 -12.96 12.25
N PRO A 27 0.04 -12.70 13.24
CA PRO A 27 0.26 -11.64 14.22
C PRO A 27 1.60 -11.78 14.96
N THR A 28 1.99 -13.01 15.31
CA THR A 28 3.26 -13.31 15.99
C THR A 28 4.45 -13.01 15.09
N ALA A 29 4.43 -13.41 13.82
CA ALA A 29 5.50 -13.11 12.86
C ALA A 29 5.67 -11.58 12.65
N CYS A 30 4.57 -10.82 12.69
CA CYS A 30 4.57 -9.36 12.51
C CYS A 30 4.91 -8.55 13.77
N THR A 31 4.94 -9.21 14.93
CA THR A 31 5.28 -8.60 16.24
C THR A 31 6.55 -9.18 16.85
N ALA A 32 7.24 -10.08 16.14
CA ALA A 32 8.47 -10.72 16.60
C ALA A 32 9.48 -9.67 17.16
N PRO A 33 10.14 -9.95 18.29
CA PRO A 33 11.20 -9.10 18.81
C PRO A 33 12.31 -8.84 17.77
N LEU A 34 12.96 -7.69 17.87
CA LEU A 34 14.05 -7.33 16.95
C LEU A 34 15.22 -8.30 17.08
N GLY A 35 15.80 -8.68 15.93
CA GLY A 35 16.90 -9.64 15.87
C GLY A 35 16.44 -11.10 15.94
N GLU A 36 15.19 -11.37 16.32
CA GLU A 36 14.61 -12.70 16.13
C GLU A 36 14.35 -12.96 14.65
N ARG A 37 14.44 -14.24 14.29
CA ARG A 37 14.16 -14.74 12.95
C ARG A 37 12.94 -15.65 13.06
N PRO A 38 11.72 -15.08 13.08
CA PRO A 38 10.53 -15.91 13.14
C PRO A 38 10.52 -16.87 11.95
N ALA A 39 9.88 -18.03 12.11
CA ALA A 39 9.57 -18.93 11.02
C ALA A 39 8.05 -19.02 10.91
N LEU A 40 7.54 -19.18 9.70
CA LEU A 40 6.13 -19.45 9.44
C LEU A 40 6.07 -20.49 8.32
N SER A 41 5.26 -21.54 8.51
CA SER A 41 5.09 -22.55 7.47
C SER A 41 4.57 -21.90 6.18
N GLY A 42 5.18 -22.25 5.04
CA GLY A 42 4.81 -21.66 3.75
C GLY A 42 5.60 -20.42 3.36
N ILE A 43 6.41 -19.83 4.27
CA ILE A 43 7.21 -18.64 3.99
C ILE A 43 8.70 -18.95 4.10
N ASP A 44 9.42 -18.76 2.99
CA ASP A 44 10.88 -18.91 2.95
C ASP A 44 11.57 -17.55 2.96
N VAL A 45 12.67 -17.45 3.72
CA VAL A 45 13.55 -16.29 3.74
C VAL A 45 14.97 -16.74 3.43
N GLU A 46 15.53 -16.22 2.35
CA GLU A 46 16.88 -16.51 1.88
C GLU A 46 17.70 -15.22 1.81
N ALA A 47 18.92 -15.22 2.35
CA ALA A 47 19.86 -14.13 2.10
C ALA A 47 20.50 -14.30 0.72
N LEU A 48 20.37 -13.28 -0.14
CA LEU A 48 21.00 -13.29 -1.46
C LEU A 48 22.31 -12.48 -1.47
N PRO A 49 23.27 -12.80 -2.34
CA PRO A 49 24.45 -11.96 -2.54
C PRO A 49 24.04 -10.54 -2.93
N ALA A 50 24.59 -9.54 -2.23
CA ALA A 50 24.40 -8.14 -2.60
C ALA A 50 25.00 -7.87 -3.99
N GLN A 51 24.26 -7.15 -4.83
CA GLN A 51 24.82 -6.68 -6.10
C GLN A 51 25.83 -5.56 -5.84
N PRO A 52 26.89 -5.42 -6.66
CA PRO A 52 27.86 -4.34 -6.50
C PRO A 52 27.17 -2.97 -6.46
N GLY A 53 27.40 -2.21 -5.37
CA GLY A 53 26.80 -0.90 -5.16
C GLY A 53 25.36 -0.89 -4.66
N ASP A 54 24.81 -2.05 -4.27
CA ASP A 54 23.48 -2.17 -3.67
C ASP A 54 23.56 -2.68 -2.21
N LEU A 55 22.44 -2.57 -1.50
CA LEU A 55 22.31 -3.04 -0.13
C LEU A 55 22.24 -4.57 -0.05
N PRO A 56 22.71 -5.19 1.06
CA PRO A 56 22.33 -6.54 1.45
C PRO A 56 20.82 -6.78 1.31
N VAL A 57 20.44 -7.99 0.93
CA VAL A 57 19.07 -8.31 0.56
C VAL A 57 18.66 -9.70 1.01
N LEU A 58 17.45 -9.80 1.56
CA LEU A 58 16.72 -11.04 1.76
C LEU A 58 15.71 -11.19 0.63
N LYS A 59 15.59 -12.38 0.05
CA LYS A 59 14.43 -12.77 -0.74
C LYS A 59 13.45 -13.47 0.18
N VAL A 60 12.22 -12.96 0.23
CA VAL A 60 11.13 -13.58 0.95
C VAL A 60 10.15 -14.15 -0.06
N THR A 61 9.78 -15.43 0.09
CA THR A 61 8.94 -16.15 -0.87
C THR A 61 7.76 -16.80 -0.15
N ALA A 62 6.54 -16.57 -0.66
CA ALA A 62 5.37 -17.34 -0.31
C ALA A 62 5.32 -18.62 -1.17
N GLN A 63 5.60 -19.77 -0.56
CA GLN A 63 5.78 -21.06 -1.24
C GLN A 63 4.53 -21.49 -2.02
N ALA A 64 3.34 -21.21 -1.50
CA ALA A 64 2.08 -21.65 -2.11
C ALA A 64 1.87 -21.10 -3.53
N THR A 65 2.35 -19.88 -3.80
CA THR A 65 2.20 -19.18 -5.08
C THR A 65 3.52 -18.98 -5.83
N GLY A 66 4.65 -19.10 -5.13
CA GLY A 66 5.97 -18.70 -5.61
C GLY A 66 6.18 -17.18 -5.59
N ALA A 67 5.17 -16.40 -5.20
CA ALA A 67 5.27 -14.95 -5.13
C ALA A 67 6.34 -14.50 -4.13
N TRP A 68 7.04 -13.43 -4.44
CA TRP A 68 8.20 -13.02 -3.66
C TRP A 68 8.41 -11.51 -3.66
N MET A 69 9.17 -11.03 -2.67
CA MET A 69 9.72 -9.67 -2.65
C MET A 69 11.16 -9.68 -2.13
N LYS A 70 11.87 -8.57 -2.35
CA LYS A 70 13.17 -8.31 -1.73
C LYS A 70 13.00 -7.40 -0.52
N VAL A 71 13.71 -7.75 0.54
CA VAL A 71 13.88 -6.95 1.75
C VAL A 71 15.34 -6.52 1.82
N HIS A 72 15.59 -5.27 1.46
CA HIS A 72 16.92 -4.67 1.53
C HIS A 72 17.15 -4.09 2.93
N TYR A 73 18.42 -4.00 3.34
CA TYR A 73 18.76 -3.38 4.62
C TYR A 73 20.17 -2.79 4.64
N ASP A 74 20.36 -1.70 5.38
CA ASP A 74 21.70 -1.25 5.77
C ASP A 74 22.21 -2.00 7.02
N ALA A 75 23.49 -1.80 7.35
CA ALA A 75 24.14 -2.52 8.44
C ALA A 75 23.48 -2.29 9.81
N GLY A 76 22.93 -1.11 10.06
CA GLY A 76 22.23 -0.80 11.32
C GLY A 76 20.81 -1.33 11.39
N SER A 77 20.27 -1.81 10.26
CA SER A 77 18.87 -2.22 10.11
C SER A 77 18.68 -3.71 9.92
N GLU A 78 19.76 -4.50 9.93
CA GLU A 78 19.72 -5.96 9.68
C GLU A 78 18.76 -6.68 10.64
N ALA A 79 18.83 -6.39 11.93
CA ALA A 79 17.99 -7.02 12.95
C ALA A 79 16.49 -6.74 12.71
N ALA A 80 16.14 -5.52 12.30
CA ALA A 80 14.78 -5.14 11.97
C ALA A 80 14.29 -5.86 10.72
N ALA A 81 15.11 -5.90 9.66
CA ALA A 81 14.79 -6.57 8.42
C ALA A 81 14.50 -8.07 8.61
N TRP A 82 15.37 -8.78 9.32
CA TRP A 82 15.17 -10.21 9.64
C TRP A 82 13.90 -10.45 10.46
N SER A 83 13.64 -9.62 11.49
CA SER A 83 12.45 -9.77 12.35
C SER A 83 11.12 -9.50 11.66
N ARG A 84 11.13 -8.88 10.48
CA ARG A 84 9.94 -8.53 9.71
C ARG A 84 9.84 -9.24 8.36
N ALA A 85 10.91 -9.91 7.91
CA ALA A 85 10.93 -10.61 6.63
C ALA A 85 9.77 -11.60 6.49
N VAL A 86 9.56 -12.48 7.47
CA VAL A 86 8.46 -13.46 7.42
C VAL A 86 7.09 -12.80 7.41
N CYS A 87 6.88 -11.73 8.20
CA CYS A 87 5.64 -10.96 8.17
C CYS A 87 5.32 -10.42 6.77
N LEU A 88 6.32 -9.86 6.08
CA LEU A 88 6.16 -9.33 4.73
C LEU A 88 5.90 -10.44 3.69
N GLY A 89 6.47 -11.62 3.87
CA GLY A 89 6.16 -12.80 3.05
C GLY A 89 4.73 -13.26 3.23
N ALA A 90 4.29 -13.36 4.48
CA ALA A 90 2.93 -13.75 4.81
C ALA A 90 1.89 -12.72 4.36
N GLN A 91 2.23 -11.42 4.38
CA GLN A 91 1.40 -10.39 3.75
C GLN A 91 1.18 -10.67 2.26
N ILE A 92 2.21 -11.04 1.50
CA ILE A 92 2.06 -11.39 0.08
C ILE A 92 1.14 -12.60 -0.07
N GLU A 93 1.29 -13.62 0.76
CA GLU A 93 0.42 -14.80 0.70
C GLU A 93 -1.06 -14.43 0.94
N GLU A 94 -1.34 -13.67 1.99
CA GLU A 94 -2.70 -13.18 2.27
C GLU A 94 -3.23 -12.29 1.14
N LEU A 95 -2.41 -11.38 0.61
CA LEU A 95 -2.75 -10.54 -0.54
C LEU A 95 -3.08 -11.36 -1.78
N THR A 96 -2.29 -12.38 -2.11
CA THR A 96 -2.57 -13.23 -3.29
C THR A 96 -3.92 -13.93 -3.18
N ARG A 97 -4.29 -14.35 -1.95
CA ARG A 97 -5.60 -14.95 -1.68
C ARG A 97 -6.73 -13.93 -1.79
N ASP A 98 -6.59 -12.78 -1.14
CA ASP A 98 -7.63 -11.74 -1.11
C ASP A 98 -7.81 -11.02 -2.45
N LEU A 99 -6.79 -10.96 -3.29
CA LEU A 99 -6.87 -10.39 -4.64
C LEU A 99 -7.34 -11.40 -5.69
N GLY A 100 -7.44 -12.69 -5.34
CA GLY A 100 -7.62 -13.75 -6.33
C GLY A 100 -6.49 -13.77 -7.38
N ASP A 101 -5.27 -13.40 -6.98
CA ASP A 101 -4.14 -13.26 -7.90
C ASP A 101 -3.65 -14.64 -8.33
N VAL A 102 -3.86 -14.97 -9.61
CA VAL A 102 -3.46 -16.25 -10.19
C VAL A 102 -2.01 -16.27 -10.69
N ARG A 103 -1.28 -15.14 -10.60
CA ARG A 103 0.11 -15.07 -11.05
C ARG A 103 0.98 -15.99 -10.19
N ARG A 104 1.84 -16.75 -10.86
CA ARG A 104 2.91 -17.55 -10.23
C ARG A 104 4.22 -16.77 -10.29
N ASP A 105 5.05 -16.96 -9.27
CA ASP A 105 6.42 -16.41 -9.23
C ASP A 105 6.53 -14.88 -9.39
N ALA A 106 5.45 -14.15 -9.06
CA ALA A 106 5.39 -12.70 -9.22
C ALA A 106 6.32 -11.99 -8.23
N GLU A 107 7.13 -11.05 -8.73
CA GLU A 107 7.85 -10.08 -7.88
C GLU A 107 6.88 -8.97 -7.45
N TRP A 108 6.78 -8.76 -6.14
CA TRP A 108 6.00 -7.69 -5.50
C TRP A 108 6.88 -6.50 -5.16
N PHE A 109 6.30 -5.36 -4.73
CA PHE A 109 7.13 -4.23 -4.32
C PHE A 109 8.10 -4.66 -3.22
N SER A 110 9.33 -4.21 -3.36
CA SER A 110 10.39 -4.48 -2.38
C SER A 110 10.32 -3.46 -1.24
N VAL A 111 11.02 -3.75 -0.16
CA VAL A 111 11.18 -2.80 0.96
C VAL A 111 12.65 -2.61 1.29
N VAL A 112 12.98 -1.48 1.91
CA VAL A 112 14.31 -1.18 2.42
C VAL A 112 14.18 -0.76 3.88
N PHE A 113 14.79 -1.51 4.79
CA PHE A 113 14.98 -1.06 6.17
C PHE A 113 16.25 -0.23 6.26
N THR A 114 16.17 0.99 6.74
CA THR A 114 17.33 1.89 6.80
C THR A 114 17.29 2.83 7.98
N GLN A 115 18.47 3.11 8.56
CA GLN A 115 18.67 4.17 9.54
C GLN A 115 18.96 5.52 8.88
N ASP A 116 19.16 5.56 7.55
CA ASP A 116 19.39 6.79 6.80
C ASP A 116 18.04 7.44 6.42
N PRO A 117 17.66 8.57 7.05
CA PRO A 117 16.43 9.28 6.72
C PRO A 117 16.48 9.93 5.34
N ALA A 118 17.67 10.09 4.77
CA ALA A 118 17.88 10.65 3.43
C ALA A 118 18.03 9.56 2.36
N TYR A 119 17.86 8.28 2.71
CA TYR A 119 17.98 7.19 1.74
C TYR A 119 16.99 7.37 0.58
N VAL A 120 17.53 7.42 -0.63
CA VAL A 120 16.75 7.43 -1.87
C VAL A 120 16.85 6.06 -2.52
N PRO A 121 15.75 5.29 -2.60
CA PRO A 121 15.78 4.00 -3.27
C PRO A 121 16.19 4.12 -4.74
N LEU A 122 16.91 3.11 -5.24
CA LEU A 122 17.23 3.00 -6.67
C LEU A 122 15.95 3.02 -7.51
N ARG A 123 15.98 3.78 -8.61
CA ARG A 123 14.88 3.88 -9.58
C ARG A 123 15.45 3.71 -10.98
N GLY A 124 14.73 3.03 -11.86
CA GLY A 124 15.12 2.87 -13.25
C GLY A 124 14.32 1.79 -13.97
N PRO A 125 14.47 1.67 -15.30
CA PRO A 125 13.88 0.59 -16.07
C PRO A 125 14.28 -0.78 -15.50
N GLY A 126 13.30 -1.66 -15.26
CA GLY A 126 13.53 -2.99 -14.68
C GLY A 126 13.87 -2.99 -13.18
N VAL A 127 13.89 -1.84 -12.51
CA VAL A 127 14.06 -1.77 -11.04
C VAL A 127 12.69 -1.75 -10.39
N LYS A 128 12.38 -2.81 -9.62
CA LYS A 128 11.18 -2.87 -8.81
C LYS A 128 11.19 -1.75 -7.76
N ALA A 129 10.05 -1.09 -7.56
CA ALA A 129 9.93 -0.03 -6.57
C ALA A 129 10.24 -0.56 -5.16
N ARG A 130 10.92 0.26 -4.35
CA ARG A 130 11.27 -0.06 -2.97
C ARG A 130 10.68 0.96 -2.01
N TRP A 131 9.98 0.48 -0.99
CA TRP A 131 9.43 1.30 0.08
C TRP A 131 10.40 1.38 1.25
N SER A 132 10.74 2.61 1.66
CA SER A 132 11.65 2.83 2.78
C SER A 132 10.93 2.68 4.12
N ILE A 133 11.44 1.83 4.98
CA ILE A 133 11.00 1.64 6.36
C ILE A 133 12.14 2.14 7.26
N GLN A 134 11.87 3.23 7.99
CA GLN A 134 12.88 3.89 8.81
C GLN A 134 13.14 3.11 10.10
N VAL A 135 14.40 2.87 10.41
CA VAL A 135 14.87 2.25 11.65
C VAL A 135 15.51 3.35 12.50
N GLY A 136 15.19 3.38 13.79
CA GLY A 136 15.80 4.31 14.73
C GLY A 136 17.31 4.09 14.84
N ALA A 137 18.04 5.13 15.23
CA ALA A 137 19.49 5.03 15.44
C ALA A 137 19.87 4.00 16.53
N ASP A 138 18.94 3.69 17.44
CA ASP A 138 19.03 2.65 18.45
C ASP A 138 18.75 1.23 17.92
N GLY A 139 18.47 1.10 16.62
CA GLY A 139 18.11 -0.16 15.96
C GLY A 139 16.63 -0.52 16.11
N ASN A 140 15.83 0.27 16.84
CA ASN A 140 14.42 -0.02 17.05
C ASN A 140 13.56 0.39 15.85
N LEU A 141 12.39 -0.24 15.70
CA LEU A 141 11.37 0.17 14.73
C LEU A 141 10.42 1.19 15.38
N PRO A 142 10.48 2.48 14.99
CA PRO A 142 9.56 3.49 15.51
C PRO A 142 8.11 3.12 15.19
N GLU A 143 7.15 3.66 15.97
CA GLU A 143 5.73 3.36 15.80
C GLU A 143 5.24 3.61 14.37
N LEU A 144 5.67 4.71 13.75
CA LEU A 144 5.33 5.01 12.35
C LEU A 144 5.82 3.91 11.40
N SER A 145 7.00 3.34 11.62
CA SER A 145 7.54 2.26 10.79
C SER A 145 6.87 0.92 11.06
N GLN A 146 6.44 0.68 12.29
CA GLN A 146 5.58 -0.48 12.60
C GLN A 146 4.23 -0.35 11.90
N HIS A 147 3.64 0.84 11.92
CA HIS A 147 2.41 1.14 11.18
C HIS A 147 2.61 1.01 9.67
N LEU A 148 3.74 1.46 9.12
CA LEU A 148 4.07 1.26 7.71
C LEU A 148 4.04 -0.23 7.34
N VAL A 149 4.69 -1.09 8.13
CA VAL A 149 4.69 -2.54 7.88
C VAL A 149 3.29 -3.13 7.99
N ARG A 150 2.48 -2.75 8.98
CA ARG A 150 1.19 -3.42 9.26
C ARG A 150 0.01 -2.89 8.44
N ALA A 151 -0.01 -1.60 8.13
CA ALA A 151 -1.16 -0.93 7.51
C ALA A 151 -0.87 -0.42 6.08
N VAL A 152 0.28 0.23 5.89
CA VAL A 152 0.60 0.88 4.61
C VAL A 152 1.11 -0.13 3.59
N MET A 153 2.02 -1.02 3.97
CA MET A 153 2.59 -2.00 3.03
C MET A 153 1.52 -2.87 2.37
N PRO A 154 0.52 -3.44 3.09
CA PRO A 154 -0.58 -4.14 2.42
C PRO A 154 -1.29 -3.30 1.34
N HIS A 155 -1.57 -2.02 1.61
CA HIS A 155 -2.17 -1.09 0.63
C HIS A 155 -1.25 -0.90 -0.59
N GLU A 156 0.03 -0.62 -0.37
CA GLU A 156 0.98 -0.38 -1.45
C GLU A 156 1.23 -1.62 -2.32
N GLN A 157 1.18 -2.80 -1.73
CA GLN A 157 1.28 -4.04 -2.50
C GLN A 157 0.08 -4.25 -3.43
N VAL A 158 -1.12 -3.82 -3.05
CA VAL A 158 -2.28 -3.85 -3.95
C VAL A 158 -2.04 -2.93 -5.16
N HIS A 159 -1.38 -1.79 -4.99
CA HIS A 159 -0.98 -0.96 -6.14
C HIS A 159 0.02 -1.65 -7.07
N ASP A 160 0.90 -2.52 -6.57
CA ASP A 160 1.76 -3.34 -7.44
C ASP A 160 0.91 -4.31 -8.28
N TYR A 161 -0.04 -4.99 -7.65
CA TYR A 161 -0.99 -5.87 -8.34
C TYR A 161 -1.80 -5.13 -9.41
N GLN A 162 -2.28 -3.91 -9.11
CA GLN A 162 -3.02 -3.07 -10.07
C GLN A 162 -2.19 -2.70 -11.30
N ARG A 163 -0.86 -2.55 -11.15
CA ARG A 163 0.06 -2.19 -12.25
C ARG A 163 0.42 -3.38 -13.15
N ARG A 164 0.01 -4.60 -12.82
CA ARG A 164 0.42 -5.83 -13.54
C ARG A 164 0.09 -5.85 -15.04
N ALA A 165 -0.95 -5.12 -15.44
CA ALA A 165 -1.38 -4.99 -16.84
C ALA A 165 -1.22 -3.56 -17.37
N GLU A 166 -0.45 -2.70 -16.68
CA GLU A 166 -0.27 -1.29 -17.04
C GLU A 166 -1.60 -0.50 -17.10
N ALA A 167 -2.61 -0.94 -16.34
CA ALA A 167 -3.88 -0.26 -16.18
C ALA A 167 -3.67 1.13 -15.54
N ARG A 168 -4.21 2.16 -16.16
CA ARG A 168 -4.34 3.51 -15.59
C ARG A 168 -5.77 3.67 -15.10
N LEU A 169 -5.95 3.39 -13.82
CA LEU A 169 -7.24 3.33 -13.14
C LEU A 169 -7.67 4.73 -12.65
N PRO A 170 -8.98 5.02 -12.59
CA PRO A 170 -9.50 6.16 -11.84
C PRO A 170 -9.03 6.10 -10.38
N ARG A 171 -8.68 7.25 -9.79
CA ARG A 171 -8.05 7.29 -8.46
C ARG A 171 -8.92 6.74 -7.36
N TRP A 172 -10.22 7.05 -7.36
CA TRP A 172 -11.16 6.48 -6.39
C TRP A 172 -11.17 4.95 -6.42
N PHE A 173 -11.04 4.34 -7.60
CA PHE A 173 -11.00 2.90 -7.75
C PHE A 173 -9.67 2.34 -7.25
N ALA A 174 -8.56 2.93 -7.70
CA ALA A 174 -7.22 2.47 -7.32
C ALA A 174 -7.00 2.54 -5.79
N GLU A 175 -7.33 3.67 -5.19
CA GLU A 175 -7.16 3.91 -3.76
C GLU A 175 -8.20 3.17 -2.94
N GLY A 176 -9.48 3.16 -3.36
CA GLY A 176 -10.54 2.43 -2.68
C GLY A 176 -10.29 0.93 -2.64
N HIS A 177 -9.88 0.33 -3.77
CA HIS A 177 -9.51 -1.09 -3.84
C HIS A 177 -8.29 -1.39 -2.95
N ALA A 178 -7.24 -0.58 -3.04
CA ALA A 178 -6.03 -0.77 -2.24
C ALA A 178 -6.31 -0.67 -0.74
N THR A 179 -7.17 0.26 -0.31
CA THR A 179 -7.58 0.38 1.09
C THR A 179 -8.49 -0.77 1.51
N TRP A 180 -9.43 -1.18 0.66
CA TRP A 180 -10.38 -2.26 0.96
C TRP A 180 -9.69 -3.61 1.19
N VAL A 181 -8.77 -4.00 0.31
CA VAL A 181 -7.96 -5.23 0.49
C VAL A 181 -6.88 -5.02 1.55
N GLY A 182 -6.18 -3.89 1.51
CA GLY A 182 -5.10 -3.58 2.45
C GLY A 182 -5.57 -3.72 3.90
N LEU A 183 -6.74 -3.18 4.24
CA LEU A 183 -7.29 -3.27 5.60
C LEU A 183 -7.78 -4.67 6.00
N ARG A 184 -8.12 -5.57 5.06
CA ARG A 184 -8.38 -6.99 5.40
C ARG A 184 -7.10 -7.69 5.81
N VAL A 185 -6.05 -7.52 5.01
CA VAL A 185 -4.73 -8.10 5.28
C VAL A 185 -4.16 -7.51 6.56
N THR A 186 -4.29 -6.20 6.78
CA THR A 186 -4.00 -5.57 8.08
C THR A 186 -4.81 -6.21 9.20
N GLY A 187 -6.09 -6.53 8.99
CA GLY A 187 -6.93 -7.19 9.99
C GLY A 187 -6.45 -8.60 10.37
N ALA A 188 -5.92 -9.35 9.41
CA ALA A 188 -5.31 -10.66 9.63
C ALA A 188 -3.99 -10.58 10.43
N ILE A 189 -3.29 -9.43 10.37
CA ILE A 189 -2.04 -9.17 11.08
C ILE A 189 -2.30 -8.57 12.47
N ASP A 190 -3.12 -7.53 12.51
CA ASP A 190 -3.39 -6.68 13.66
C ASP A 190 -4.80 -6.06 13.50
N ALA A 191 -5.80 -6.78 14.02
CA ALA A 191 -7.20 -6.37 13.96
C ALA A 191 -7.46 -5.00 14.60
N GLY A 192 -6.67 -4.62 15.62
CA GLY A 192 -6.78 -3.31 16.28
C GLY A 192 -6.39 -2.17 15.35
N VAL A 193 -5.26 -2.32 14.62
CA VAL A 193 -4.82 -1.35 13.63
C VAL A 193 -5.82 -1.22 12.47
N ALA A 194 -6.33 -2.35 11.96
CA ALA A 194 -7.33 -2.33 10.90
C ALA A 194 -8.61 -1.60 11.33
N HIS A 195 -9.08 -1.86 12.55
CA HIS A 195 -10.25 -1.18 13.11
C HIS A 195 -10.01 0.32 13.25
N SER A 196 -8.88 0.72 13.84
CA SER A 196 -8.51 2.13 14.03
C SER A 196 -8.41 2.89 12.71
N GLU A 197 -7.84 2.30 11.66
CA GLU A 197 -7.76 2.96 10.34
C GLU A 197 -9.13 3.08 9.68
N ARG A 198 -10.00 2.06 9.77
CA ARG A 198 -11.38 2.16 9.29
C ARG A 198 -12.15 3.26 9.99
N GLU A 199 -12.04 3.35 11.31
CA GLU A 199 -12.69 4.40 12.12
C GLU A 199 -12.18 5.79 11.72
N LYS A 200 -10.86 5.97 11.63
CA LYS A 200 -10.24 7.24 11.21
C LYS A 200 -10.72 7.69 9.82
N LEU A 201 -10.79 6.78 8.86
CA LEU A 201 -11.28 7.08 7.51
C LEU A 201 -12.79 7.40 7.49
N ALA A 202 -13.59 6.66 8.25
CA ALA A 202 -15.02 6.91 8.40
C ALA A 202 -15.30 8.27 9.04
N THR A 203 -14.57 8.61 10.11
CA THR A 203 -14.63 9.92 10.79
C THR A 203 -14.21 11.04 9.84
N ALA A 204 -13.06 10.91 9.16
CA ALA A 204 -12.61 11.92 8.20
C ALA A 204 -13.63 12.17 7.07
N ARG A 205 -14.31 11.12 6.60
CA ARG A 205 -15.40 11.23 5.64
C ARG A 205 -16.61 11.96 6.23
N ALA A 206 -17.03 11.62 7.45
CA ALA A 206 -18.19 12.22 8.11
C ALA A 206 -17.98 13.70 8.45
N GLU A 207 -16.74 14.10 8.75
CA GLU A 207 -16.36 15.47 9.10
C GLU A 207 -16.00 16.33 7.87
N ALA A 208 -16.03 15.76 6.67
CA ALA A 208 -15.66 16.47 5.45
C ALA A 208 -16.64 17.63 5.18
N THR A 209 -16.12 18.84 5.18
CA THR A 209 -16.89 20.06 4.89
C THR A 209 -16.82 20.50 3.43
N ALA A 210 -15.85 19.98 2.68
CA ALA A 210 -15.71 20.24 1.25
C ALA A 210 -16.12 19.00 0.45
N PRO A 211 -16.62 19.18 -0.80
CA PRO A 211 -17.05 18.09 -1.67
C PRO A 211 -15.97 17.00 -1.81
N LEU A 212 -16.37 15.74 -1.74
CA LEU A 212 -15.45 14.62 -1.87
C LEU A 212 -15.13 14.40 -3.36
N ASN A 213 -16.14 14.52 -4.21
CA ASN A 213 -16.06 14.49 -5.67
C ASN A 213 -15.14 13.37 -6.20
N LEU A 214 -15.46 12.13 -5.82
CA LEU A 214 -14.64 10.95 -6.16
C LEU A 214 -14.44 10.78 -7.66
N ALA A 215 -15.46 11.12 -8.47
CA ALA A 215 -15.38 11.06 -9.93
C ALA A 215 -14.28 11.98 -10.51
N ALA A 216 -13.97 13.09 -9.84
CA ALA A 216 -12.92 14.02 -10.24
C ALA A 216 -11.64 13.88 -9.39
N TRP A 217 -11.56 12.91 -8.48
CA TRP A 217 -10.37 12.75 -7.63
C TRP A 217 -9.13 12.41 -8.45
N GLY A 218 -8.06 13.20 -8.27
CA GLY A 218 -6.84 13.09 -9.06
C GLY A 218 -6.89 13.85 -10.38
N SER A 219 -8.02 14.50 -10.70
CA SER A 219 -8.05 15.51 -11.74
C SER A 219 -7.21 16.73 -11.33
N VAL A 220 -6.74 17.43 -12.36
CA VAL A 220 -6.04 18.69 -12.16
C VAL A 220 -7.06 19.82 -12.11
N ARG A 221 -6.96 20.69 -11.10
CA ARG A 221 -7.76 21.91 -11.01
C ARG A 221 -6.87 23.12 -11.30
N PRO A 222 -7.41 24.20 -11.88
CA PRO A 222 -6.65 25.43 -11.98
C PRO A 222 -6.32 25.96 -10.57
N ARG A 223 -5.07 26.36 -10.37
CA ARG A 223 -4.61 27.05 -9.15
C ARG A 223 -5.45 28.30 -8.94
N ARG A 224 -5.75 28.60 -7.68
CA ARG A 224 -6.52 29.79 -7.32
C ARG A 224 -5.86 31.06 -7.87
N GLU A 225 -4.54 31.16 -7.82
CA GLU A 225 -3.79 32.29 -8.35
C GLU A 225 -3.98 32.43 -9.87
N ALA A 226 -4.04 31.32 -10.61
CA ALA A 226 -4.24 31.35 -12.05
C ALA A 226 -5.64 31.83 -12.45
N ILE A 227 -6.66 31.46 -11.66
CA ILE A 227 -8.01 32.03 -11.78
C ILE A 227 -7.93 33.53 -11.46
N MET A 228 -7.37 33.91 -10.32
CA MET A 228 -7.36 35.30 -9.84
C MET A 228 -6.59 36.27 -10.75
N ARG A 229 -5.58 35.82 -11.50
CA ARG A 229 -4.90 36.64 -12.53
C ARG A 229 -5.83 37.07 -13.66
N GLN A 230 -6.90 36.32 -13.89
CA GLN A 230 -7.82 36.50 -15.02
C GLN A 230 -9.16 37.11 -14.59
N VAL A 231 -9.42 37.21 -13.30
CA VAL A 231 -10.64 37.80 -12.74
C VAL A 231 -10.48 39.31 -12.57
N SER A 232 -11.52 40.07 -12.95
CA SER A 232 -11.59 41.53 -12.79
C SER A 232 -11.54 41.96 -11.32
N ALA A 233 -11.14 43.20 -11.02
CA ALA A 233 -11.11 43.67 -9.63
C ALA A 233 -12.50 43.62 -8.96
N GLU A 234 -13.56 43.88 -9.73
CA GLU A 234 -14.95 43.83 -9.27
C GLU A 234 -15.38 42.40 -8.94
N ASP A 235 -15.07 41.44 -9.81
CA ASP A 235 -15.39 40.03 -9.57
C ASP A 235 -14.57 39.42 -8.45
N ARG A 236 -13.32 39.86 -8.24
CA ARG A 236 -12.53 39.46 -7.06
C ARG A 236 -13.18 39.92 -5.76
N ALA A 237 -13.73 41.13 -5.72
CA ALA A 237 -14.45 41.64 -4.56
C ALA A 237 -15.74 40.82 -4.31
N LYS A 238 -16.44 40.42 -5.37
CA LYS A 238 -17.60 39.52 -5.27
C LYS A 238 -17.22 38.12 -4.77
N MET A 239 -16.14 37.53 -5.28
CA MET A 239 -15.61 36.24 -4.81
C MET A 239 -15.16 36.28 -3.34
N GLN A 240 -14.72 37.43 -2.83
CA GLN A 240 -14.35 37.60 -1.42
C GLN A 240 -15.59 37.76 -0.52
N ALA A 241 -16.63 38.43 -1.02
CA ALA A 241 -17.88 38.63 -0.29
C ALA A 241 -18.80 37.39 -0.32
N ASP A 242 -18.71 36.59 -1.37
CA ASP A 242 -19.50 35.38 -1.59
C ASP A 242 -18.60 34.22 -2.07
N PRO A 243 -18.27 33.26 -1.18
CA PRO A 243 -17.49 32.08 -1.54
C PRO A 243 -18.12 31.18 -2.61
N SER A 244 -19.42 31.32 -2.89
CA SER A 244 -20.15 30.58 -3.93
C SER A 244 -20.23 31.32 -5.28
N PHE A 245 -19.78 32.57 -5.33
CA PHE A 245 -19.77 33.35 -6.56
C PHE A 245 -18.70 32.85 -7.54
N HIS A 246 -19.15 32.47 -8.74
CA HIS A 246 -18.28 32.07 -9.83
C HIS A 246 -18.17 33.19 -10.89
N PRO A 247 -16.96 33.75 -11.13
CA PRO A 247 -16.76 34.78 -12.14
C PRO A 247 -17.11 34.26 -13.54
N GLY A 248 -17.83 35.06 -14.33
CA GLY A 248 -18.16 34.72 -15.71
C GLY A 248 -16.98 34.94 -16.67
N GLY A 249 -16.93 34.17 -17.75
CA GLY A 249 -15.94 34.32 -18.84
C GLY A 249 -15.09 33.08 -19.10
N THR A 250 -14.39 33.07 -20.24
CA THR A 250 -13.48 31.97 -20.61
C THR A 250 -12.12 32.17 -19.97
N PHE A 251 -11.73 31.26 -19.08
CA PHE A 251 -10.36 31.20 -18.56
C PHE A 251 -9.40 30.56 -19.56
N ARG A 252 -8.17 31.07 -19.61
CA ARG A 252 -7.06 30.51 -20.37
C ARG A 252 -5.98 30.05 -19.39
N PHE A 253 -5.69 28.76 -19.39
CA PHE A 253 -4.70 28.16 -18.50
C PHE A 253 -3.57 27.53 -19.31
N THR A 254 -2.36 27.58 -18.76
CA THR A 254 -1.19 26.81 -19.20
C THR A 254 -1.01 25.58 -18.31
N SER A 255 -0.14 24.64 -18.67
CA SER A 255 0.12 23.45 -17.83
C SER A 255 0.62 23.79 -16.41
N ALA A 256 1.31 24.92 -16.24
CA ALA A 256 1.79 25.39 -14.93
C ALA A 256 0.67 25.95 -14.03
N ASP A 257 -0.50 26.24 -14.61
CA ASP A 257 -1.63 26.86 -13.93
C ASP A 257 -2.52 25.85 -13.22
N PHE A 258 -2.20 24.58 -13.34
CA PHE A 258 -2.94 23.51 -12.71
C PHE A 258 -2.19 22.97 -11.48
N GLU A 259 -2.97 22.49 -10.51
CA GLU A 259 -2.51 21.72 -9.36
C GLU A 259 -3.34 20.43 -9.27
N GLY A 260 -2.73 19.36 -8.77
CA GLY A 260 -3.47 18.17 -8.41
C GLY A 260 -4.44 18.50 -7.28
N ASP A 261 -5.70 18.10 -7.41
CA ASP A 261 -6.63 18.19 -6.29
C ASP A 261 -6.33 17.08 -5.26
N GLU A 262 -5.39 17.38 -4.36
CA GLU A 262 -5.02 16.55 -3.21
C GLU A 262 -5.72 17.04 -1.92
N SER A 263 -6.81 17.81 -2.03
CA SER A 263 -7.56 18.22 -0.84
C SER A 263 -8.35 17.06 -0.23
N ASN A 264 -8.57 17.09 1.09
CA ASN A 264 -9.39 16.14 1.84
C ASN A 264 -9.04 14.66 1.62
N MET A 265 -7.76 14.33 1.45
CA MET A 265 -7.32 12.96 1.13
C MET A 265 -7.91 11.89 2.06
N PRO A 266 -7.83 12.01 3.40
CA PRO A 266 -8.38 10.98 4.29
C PRO A 266 -9.89 10.76 4.09
N ALA A 267 -10.64 11.84 3.83
CA ALA A 267 -12.08 11.76 3.58
C ALA A 267 -12.39 11.08 2.24
N ARG A 268 -11.59 11.33 1.19
CA ARG A 268 -11.71 10.68 -0.11
C ARG A 268 -11.36 9.20 -0.05
N TYR A 269 -10.32 8.83 0.69
CA TYR A 269 -10.03 7.42 1.00
C TYR A 269 -11.20 6.76 1.73
N GLY A 270 -11.76 7.40 2.76
CA GLY A 270 -12.92 6.87 3.48
C GLY A 270 -14.17 6.73 2.61
N ALA A 271 -14.39 7.66 1.68
CA ALA A 271 -15.50 7.59 0.74
C ALA A 271 -15.29 6.50 -0.33
N ALA A 272 -14.09 6.39 -0.87
CA ALA A 272 -13.74 5.32 -1.81
C ALA A 272 -13.83 3.94 -1.15
N LEU A 273 -13.31 3.78 0.07
CA LEU A 273 -13.46 2.54 0.85
C LEU A 273 -14.94 2.17 1.02
N ALA A 274 -15.79 3.15 1.33
CA ALA A 274 -17.22 2.91 1.51
C ALA A 274 -17.94 2.45 0.23
N VAL A 275 -17.43 2.81 -0.96
CA VAL A 275 -17.94 2.25 -2.22
C VAL A 275 -17.70 0.74 -2.25
N PHE A 276 -16.48 0.28 -1.96
CA PHE A 276 -16.14 -1.15 -1.95
C PHE A 276 -16.84 -1.91 -0.83
N ASP A 277 -16.86 -1.39 0.40
CA ASP A 277 -17.60 -2.00 1.51
C ASP A 277 -19.10 -2.08 1.18
N GLY A 278 -19.66 -1.05 0.55
CA GLY A 278 -21.06 -1.03 0.14
C GLY A 278 -21.39 -2.05 -0.95
N LEU A 279 -20.54 -2.15 -1.97
CA LEU A 279 -20.69 -3.16 -3.04
C LEU A 279 -20.57 -4.57 -2.48
N GLU A 280 -19.60 -4.83 -1.61
CA GLU A 280 -19.47 -6.14 -0.95
C GLU A 280 -20.68 -6.47 -0.08
N ALA A 281 -21.20 -5.51 0.69
CA ALA A 281 -22.37 -5.74 1.52
C ALA A 281 -23.61 -6.12 0.70
N ARG A 282 -23.73 -5.62 -0.53
CA ARG A 282 -24.88 -5.90 -1.43
C ARG A 282 -24.70 -7.13 -2.31
N HIS A 283 -23.47 -7.38 -2.79
CA HIS A 283 -23.19 -8.39 -3.83
C HIS A 283 -22.24 -9.50 -3.40
N GLY A 284 -21.62 -9.37 -2.22
CA GLY A 284 -20.62 -10.29 -1.69
C GLY A 284 -19.19 -10.02 -2.19
N ALA A 285 -18.22 -10.46 -1.40
CA ALA A 285 -16.80 -10.23 -1.67
C ALA A 285 -16.33 -10.82 -3.00
N GLU A 286 -16.83 -12.00 -3.37
CA GLU A 286 -16.44 -12.65 -4.63
C GLU A 286 -16.84 -11.86 -5.88
N ALA A 287 -18.03 -11.24 -5.87
CA ALA A 287 -18.47 -10.41 -6.98
C ALA A 287 -17.57 -9.17 -7.12
N VAL A 288 -17.23 -8.53 -6.00
CA VAL A 288 -16.28 -7.40 -5.98
C VAL A 288 -14.89 -7.82 -6.48
N ARG A 289 -14.39 -8.98 -6.03
CA ARG A 289 -13.09 -9.53 -6.48
C ARG A 289 -13.06 -9.82 -7.99
N ALA A 290 -14.12 -10.44 -8.51
CA ALA A 290 -14.25 -10.73 -9.94
C ALA A 290 -14.23 -9.44 -10.77
N TRP A 291 -15.04 -8.46 -10.39
CA TRP A 291 -15.07 -7.13 -11.02
C TRP A 291 -13.69 -6.45 -11.00
N VAL A 292 -13.04 -6.42 -9.83
CA VAL A 292 -11.71 -5.81 -9.69
C VAL A 292 -10.67 -6.49 -10.56
N THR A 293 -10.69 -7.82 -10.62
CA THR A 293 -9.75 -8.60 -11.44
C THR A 293 -9.90 -8.25 -12.91
N GLU A 294 -11.15 -8.14 -13.40
CA GLU A 294 -11.44 -7.74 -14.77
C GLU A 294 -10.95 -6.32 -15.07
N VAL A 295 -11.31 -5.35 -14.24
CA VAL A 295 -10.93 -3.95 -14.41
C VAL A 295 -9.40 -3.78 -14.42
N THR A 296 -8.71 -4.45 -13.49
CA THR A 296 -7.25 -4.34 -13.35
C THR A 296 -6.46 -5.19 -14.35
N ALA A 297 -7.12 -6.03 -15.15
CA ALA A 297 -6.52 -6.75 -16.26
C ALA A 297 -6.51 -5.95 -17.58
N GLN A 298 -7.20 -4.80 -17.63
CA GLN A 298 -7.21 -3.92 -18.80
C GLN A 298 -5.84 -3.26 -19.00
N THR A 299 -5.48 -2.99 -20.25
CA THR A 299 -4.26 -2.23 -20.60
C THR A 299 -4.61 -0.79 -20.92
N GLY A 300 -3.76 0.16 -20.51
CA GLY A 300 -3.96 1.57 -20.83
C GLY A 300 -4.98 2.29 -19.94
N LEU A 301 -5.64 3.34 -20.47
CA LEU A 301 -6.55 4.16 -19.66
C LEU A 301 -7.91 3.48 -19.53
N VAL A 302 -8.34 3.25 -18.29
CA VAL A 302 -9.72 2.84 -17.98
C VAL A 302 -10.58 4.11 -17.91
N SER A 303 -11.36 4.36 -18.96
CA SER A 303 -12.17 5.58 -19.06
C SER A 303 -13.36 5.56 -18.09
N PRO A 304 -13.92 6.72 -17.71
CA PRO A 304 -15.13 6.79 -16.91
C PRO A 304 -16.30 6.01 -17.52
N GLU A 305 -16.45 6.03 -18.83
CA GLU A 305 -17.52 5.32 -19.54
C GLU A 305 -17.33 3.80 -19.47
N SER A 306 -16.09 3.32 -19.65
CA SER A 306 -15.74 1.91 -19.49
C SER A 306 -16.01 1.43 -18.06
N MET A 307 -15.60 2.23 -17.07
CA MET A 307 -15.86 1.93 -15.66
C MET A 307 -17.36 1.89 -15.35
N ALA A 308 -18.14 2.85 -15.85
CA ALA A 308 -19.58 2.89 -15.64
C ALA A 308 -20.30 1.68 -16.28
N ALA A 309 -19.87 1.27 -17.47
CA ALA A 309 -20.37 0.06 -18.12
C ALA A 309 -20.04 -1.18 -17.29
N SER A 310 -18.80 -1.30 -16.81
CA SER A 310 -18.35 -2.42 -15.97
C SER A 310 -19.13 -2.51 -14.66
N VAL A 311 -19.34 -1.39 -13.95
CA VAL A 311 -20.17 -1.36 -12.73
C VAL A 311 -21.59 -1.86 -13.00
N ARG A 312 -22.19 -1.42 -14.11
CA ARG A 312 -23.55 -1.82 -14.49
C ARG A 312 -23.63 -3.30 -14.84
N GLU A 313 -22.63 -3.82 -15.53
CA GLU A 313 -22.56 -5.23 -15.92
C GLU A 313 -22.43 -6.14 -14.71
N HIS A 314 -21.55 -5.80 -13.77
CA HIS A 314 -21.26 -6.63 -12.59
C HIS A 314 -22.30 -6.51 -11.48
N PHE A 315 -22.88 -5.32 -11.28
CA PHE A 315 -23.72 -5.03 -10.12
C PHE A 315 -25.13 -4.55 -10.45
N GLY A 316 -25.41 -4.23 -11.71
CA GLY A 316 -26.69 -3.61 -12.10
C GLY A 316 -26.90 -2.20 -11.54
N GLU A 317 -25.85 -1.55 -11.05
CA GLU A 317 -25.89 -0.23 -10.42
C GLU A 317 -25.38 0.89 -11.35
N ALA A 318 -25.76 2.13 -11.06
CA ALA A 318 -25.24 3.32 -11.73
C ALA A 318 -23.98 3.81 -10.99
N MET A 319 -22.90 4.07 -11.73
CA MET A 319 -21.64 4.54 -11.14
C MET A 319 -21.81 5.91 -10.47
N GLU A 320 -22.69 6.75 -11.02
CA GLU A 320 -23.00 8.07 -10.47
C GLU A 320 -23.57 7.99 -9.05
N ASP A 321 -24.37 6.96 -8.76
CA ASP A 321 -24.94 6.75 -7.43
C ASP A 321 -23.89 6.29 -6.42
N LEU A 322 -22.90 5.51 -6.87
CA LEU A 322 -21.77 5.05 -6.05
C LEU A 322 -20.81 6.19 -5.70
N LEU A 323 -20.57 7.10 -6.64
CA LEU A 323 -19.58 8.17 -6.51
C LEU A 323 -20.15 9.48 -5.98
N ARG A 324 -21.46 9.53 -5.74
CA ARG A 324 -22.16 10.70 -5.22
C ARG A 324 -21.67 11.03 -3.80
N ASP A 325 -21.45 12.32 -3.57
CA ASP A 325 -21.16 12.83 -2.23
C ASP A 325 -22.35 12.54 -1.29
N PRO A 326 -22.11 11.99 -0.09
CA PRO A 326 -23.16 11.63 0.86
C PRO A 326 -23.95 12.84 1.39
#